data_AF-A0AAW5E4L3-F1
#
_entry.id   AF-A0AAW5E4L3-F1
#
_cell.length_a   1.000
_cell.length_b   1.000
_cell.length_c   1.000
_cell.angle_alpha   90.00
_cell.angle_beta   90.00
_cell.angle_gamma   90.00
#
_symmetry.space_group_name_H-M   'P 1'
#
loop_
_entity.id
_entity.type
_entity.pdbx_description
1 polymer ?
#
loop_
_entity_poly.entity_id
_entity_poly.type
_entity_poly.pdbx_seq_one_letter_code
_entity_poly.pdbx_strand_id
1 'polypeptide(L)'
;METIIYFNQQQTILFAVEELRRYLRKAGHLVQVYHASYKEKVIEGQNIILMLEEEYRISPYFIEENPLQKDGFAIYEDKTNTYIIGKEARSILYGIYYYCEKVLGYQWVTLIEEPPEKPQRKPLIKSWDIHNPIFSRRGNIIETVNDPIYLHQLIDWGVKNRLNEFFFTFFLWDEVKASIKEALVQRGVHVTLGGHSLDFLLKGEDNEQPNFFAGNHQLQHIVIQKIIDICKETPIITRLSLWPEDIGISEKEFADFLPTYVTFMERLKAALKVNQLNVKVEHIVYNAGLSWNMLERKESTEASTDIDVLFAYWGRDYSRSIDSPSPQQKRAHHALVDWRKQTRQNHTSMTVLEYYSDSFMLSELFPPLLNRMQKDILDYKNEGVDGVLNLIVPYHAKRANAEMKKKYPWKWINQLNNFFYAGLVWGRDYNELLEQFFAIFGENKDQYRSIVLELENIVAKHSKWNVPLFPARVVDPEKAQLPNSSEAIIILLEEILDFLNSQEANLDQELLALQTTDNYHAFSSNEMLLIYFHYVKKVAHLCKQGWNLKIN
;
A
#
# COMPACT_ATOMS: atom_id res chain seq x y z
N MET A 1 -25.49 2.03 29.89
CA MET A 1 -24.23 1.29 30.07
C MET A 1 -24.20 0.25 28.97
N GLU A 2 -23.14 0.24 28.17
CA GLU A 2 -22.95 -0.71 27.07
C GLU A 2 -21.98 -1.81 27.51
N THR A 3 -22.24 -3.03 27.08
CA THR A 3 -21.40 -4.19 27.39
C THR A 3 -20.79 -4.75 26.11
N ILE A 4 -19.46 -4.77 26.01
CA ILE A 4 -18.76 -5.46 24.94
C ILE A 4 -18.63 -6.93 25.34
N ILE A 5 -19.17 -7.83 24.52
CA ILE A 5 -19.12 -9.28 24.72
C ILE A 5 -18.21 -9.89 23.65
N TYR A 6 -17.25 -10.71 24.06
CA TYR A 6 -16.37 -11.45 23.15
C TYR A 6 -16.17 -12.88 23.65
N PHE A 7 -15.76 -13.78 22.75
CA PHE A 7 -15.66 -15.22 23.04
C PHE A 7 -14.25 -15.76 22.87
N ASN A 8 -13.53 -15.27 21.86
CA ASN A 8 -12.19 -15.70 21.52
C ASN A 8 -11.10 -14.89 22.24
N GLN A 9 -10.06 -15.55 22.73
CA GLN A 9 -8.93 -14.90 23.41
C GLN A 9 -7.70 -14.68 22.52
N GLN A 10 -7.83 -14.82 21.19
CA GLN A 10 -6.77 -14.45 20.27
C GLN A 10 -6.35 -12.99 20.49
N GLN A 11 -5.05 -12.72 20.47
CA GLN A 11 -4.48 -11.41 20.78
C GLN A 11 -5.10 -10.26 19.97
N THR A 12 -5.40 -10.50 18.69
CA THR A 12 -6.04 -9.51 17.82
C THR A 12 -7.47 -9.17 18.26
N ILE A 13 -8.21 -10.13 18.78
CA ILE A 13 -9.58 -9.90 19.28
C ILE A 13 -9.53 -9.16 20.61
N LEU A 14 -8.60 -9.50 21.50
CA LEU A 14 -8.38 -8.74 22.74
C LEU A 14 -8.00 -7.28 22.46
N PHE A 15 -7.15 -7.06 21.46
CA PHE A 15 -6.83 -5.71 20.99
C PHE A 15 -8.07 -5.00 20.43
N ALA A 16 -8.88 -5.68 19.62
CA ALA A 16 -10.11 -5.14 19.06
C ALA A 16 -11.14 -4.72 20.14
N VAL A 17 -11.29 -5.53 21.20
CA VAL A 17 -12.12 -5.22 22.37
C VAL A 17 -11.65 -3.93 23.05
N GLU A 18 -10.35 -3.78 23.30
CA GLU A 18 -9.81 -2.58 23.94
C GLU A 18 -9.88 -1.34 23.04
N GLU A 19 -9.72 -1.50 21.72
CA GLU A 19 -9.94 -0.42 20.75
C GLU A 19 -11.39 0.08 20.78
N LEU A 20 -12.38 -0.82 20.68
CA LEU A 20 -13.79 -0.43 20.75
C LEU A 20 -14.12 0.26 22.08
N ARG A 21 -13.65 -0.31 23.19
CA ARG A 21 -13.80 0.28 24.52
C ARG A 21 -13.19 1.69 24.60
N ARG A 22 -12.01 1.90 24.02
CA ARG A 22 -11.33 3.20 23.96
C ARG A 22 -12.18 4.21 23.20
N TYR A 23 -12.69 3.86 22.02
CA TYR A 23 -13.49 4.76 21.19
C TYR A 23 -14.84 5.12 21.80
N LEU A 24 -15.55 4.14 22.37
CA LEU A 24 -16.80 4.37 23.07
C LEU A 24 -16.61 5.29 24.28
N ARG A 25 -15.56 5.07 25.09
CA ARG A 25 -15.24 5.94 26.23
C ARG A 25 -14.89 7.36 25.81
N LYS A 26 -14.10 7.53 24.74
CA LYS A 26 -13.80 8.85 24.16
C LYS A 26 -15.08 9.56 23.66
N ALA A 27 -16.06 8.79 23.19
CA ALA A 27 -17.38 9.31 22.82
C ALA A 27 -18.33 9.54 24.02
N GLY A 28 -17.88 9.31 25.27
CA GLY A 28 -18.65 9.57 26.48
C GLY A 28 -19.50 8.38 26.98
N HIS A 29 -19.33 7.19 26.41
CA HIS A 29 -20.09 6.00 26.80
C HIS A 29 -19.49 5.31 28.04
N LEU A 30 -20.36 4.80 28.91
CA LEU A 30 -19.98 3.92 30.02
C LEU A 30 -19.97 2.47 29.53
N VAL A 31 -18.78 1.88 29.50
CA VAL A 31 -18.52 0.58 28.87
C VAL A 31 -17.97 -0.45 29.87
N GLN A 32 -18.58 -1.63 29.87
CA GLN A 32 -18.07 -2.84 30.49
C GLN A 32 -17.61 -3.84 29.43
N VAL A 33 -16.72 -4.74 29.81
CA VAL A 33 -16.20 -5.80 28.94
C VAL A 33 -16.48 -7.14 29.61
N TYR A 34 -17.03 -8.08 28.86
CA TYR A 34 -17.37 -9.42 29.33
C TYR A 34 -16.84 -10.48 28.37
N HIS A 35 -16.08 -11.43 28.92
CA HIS A 35 -15.68 -12.63 28.20
C HIS A 35 -16.76 -13.70 28.44
N ALA A 36 -17.46 -14.09 27.38
CA ALA A 36 -18.55 -15.05 27.46
C ALA A 36 -18.12 -16.45 27.01
N SER A 37 -18.75 -17.47 27.58
CA SER A 37 -18.76 -18.81 26.98
C SER A 37 -19.95 -18.94 26.00
N TYR A 38 -19.81 -19.75 24.95
CA TYR A 38 -20.87 -19.95 23.93
C TYR A 38 -22.18 -20.55 24.48
N LYS A 39 -22.23 -20.91 25.77
CA LYS A 39 -23.39 -21.52 26.44
C LYS A 39 -24.15 -20.55 27.34
N GLU A 40 -23.63 -19.35 27.57
CA GLU A 40 -24.24 -18.38 28.48
C GLU A 40 -25.27 -17.49 27.75
N LYS A 41 -26.38 -17.20 28.44
CA LYS A 41 -27.39 -16.26 27.95
C LYS A 41 -26.94 -14.81 28.11
N VAL A 42 -27.49 -13.97 27.23
CA VAL A 42 -27.33 -12.52 27.15
C VAL A 42 -27.43 -11.83 28.52
N ILE A 43 -26.50 -10.93 28.77
CA ILE A 43 -26.55 -9.97 29.89
C ILE A 43 -27.63 -8.92 29.57
N GLU A 44 -28.50 -8.62 30.54
CA GLU A 44 -29.48 -7.53 30.38
C GLU A 44 -28.80 -6.20 30.09
N GLY A 45 -29.20 -5.51 29.02
CA GLY A 45 -28.66 -4.20 28.66
C GLY A 45 -28.47 -4.00 27.15
N GLN A 46 -27.69 -2.98 26.80
CA GLN A 46 -27.21 -2.75 25.43
C GLN A 46 -25.88 -3.47 25.25
N ASN A 47 -25.83 -4.44 24.33
CA ASN A 47 -24.65 -5.28 24.12
C ASN A 47 -24.02 -5.00 22.75
N ILE A 48 -22.69 -5.06 22.68
CA ILE A 48 -21.93 -5.13 21.43
C ILE A 48 -21.19 -6.46 21.42
N ILE A 49 -21.61 -7.36 20.54
CA ILE A 49 -21.17 -8.75 20.51
C ILE A 49 -20.15 -8.92 19.36
N LEU A 50 -18.94 -9.34 19.70
CA LEU A 50 -17.84 -9.55 18.77
C LEU A 50 -17.60 -11.06 18.58
N MET A 51 -17.71 -11.55 17.34
CA MET A 51 -17.58 -12.99 17.03
C MET A 51 -16.88 -13.23 15.70
N LEU A 52 -16.20 -14.36 15.60
CA LEU A 52 -15.83 -14.92 14.30
C LEU A 52 -17.07 -15.52 13.62
N GLU A 53 -17.05 -15.60 12.29
CA GLU A 53 -18.13 -16.20 11.52
C GLU A 53 -18.44 -17.64 11.96
N GLU A 54 -17.40 -18.45 12.20
CA GLU A 54 -17.53 -19.83 12.67
C GLU A 54 -18.18 -19.91 14.05
N GLU A 55 -17.85 -18.96 14.94
CA GLU A 55 -18.39 -18.87 16.29
C GLU A 55 -19.86 -18.47 16.26
N TYR A 56 -20.20 -17.49 15.41
CA TYR A 56 -21.57 -17.04 15.24
C TYR A 56 -22.48 -18.17 14.76
N ARG A 57 -22.04 -18.98 13.78
CA ARG A 57 -22.81 -20.11 13.22
C ARG A 57 -23.21 -21.18 14.24
N ILE A 58 -22.40 -21.38 15.28
CA ILE A 58 -22.66 -22.39 16.33
C ILE A 58 -23.26 -21.79 17.60
N SER A 59 -23.44 -20.47 17.63
CA SER A 59 -23.89 -19.76 18.83
C SER A 59 -25.41 -19.71 18.95
N PRO A 60 -25.94 -19.46 20.15
CA PRO A 60 -27.37 -19.15 20.34
C PRO A 60 -27.82 -17.86 19.65
N TYR A 61 -26.87 -17.05 19.15
CA TYR A 61 -27.11 -15.79 18.46
C TYR A 61 -27.33 -15.96 16.96
N PHE A 62 -27.18 -17.17 16.42
CA PHE A 62 -27.34 -17.41 14.99
C PHE A 62 -28.77 -17.08 14.53
N ILE A 63 -28.88 -16.12 13.61
CA ILE A 63 -30.14 -15.74 12.97
C ILE A 63 -30.22 -16.36 11.57
N GLU A 64 -29.23 -16.08 10.74
CA GLU A 64 -29.12 -16.55 9.36
C GLU A 64 -27.65 -16.55 8.90
N GLU A 65 -27.40 -17.15 7.73
CA GLU A 65 -26.06 -17.18 7.13
C GLU A 65 -25.63 -15.81 6.60
N ASN A 66 -24.37 -15.46 6.83
CA ASN A 66 -23.74 -14.25 6.32
C ASN A 66 -22.56 -14.67 5.42
N PRO A 67 -22.59 -14.47 4.10
CA PRO A 67 -21.53 -14.94 3.21
C PRO A 67 -20.28 -14.03 3.28
N LEU A 68 -19.51 -14.15 4.36
CA LEU A 68 -18.25 -13.42 4.51
C LEU A 68 -17.14 -14.08 3.68
N GLN A 69 -16.43 -13.25 2.92
CA GLN A 69 -15.34 -13.64 2.03
C GLN A 69 -14.05 -12.90 2.42
N LYS A 70 -12.88 -13.57 2.27
CA LYS A 70 -11.56 -12.98 2.54
C LYS A 70 -11.51 -12.37 3.94
N ASP A 71 -11.19 -11.07 4.08
CA ASP A 71 -11.20 -10.37 5.37
C ASP A 71 -12.54 -9.69 5.69
N GLY A 72 -13.64 -10.11 5.07
CA GLY A 72 -14.94 -9.46 5.21
C GLY A 72 -15.50 -9.51 6.64
N PHE A 73 -16.40 -8.57 6.91
CA PHE A 73 -17.14 -8.47 8.17
C PHE A 73 -18.61 -8.12 7.92
N ALA A 74 -19.45 -8.35 8.91
CA ALA A 74 -20.85 -7.96 8.88
C ALA A 74 -21.26 -7.28 10.19
N ILE A 75 -22.18 -6.32 10.09
CA ILE A 75 -22.81 -5.67 11.24
C ILE A 75 -24.32 -5.84 11.19
N TYR A 76 -24.92 -6.12 12.35
CA TYR A 76 -26.37 -6.16 12.53
C TYR A 76 -26.75 -5.48 13.85
N GLU A 77 -27.85 -4.72 13.85
CA GLU A 77 -28.33 -4.05 15.06
C GLU A 77 -29.81 -4.33 15.32
N ASP A 78 -30.10 -4.90 16.48
CA ASP A 78 -31.46 -4.98 17.04
C ASP A 78 -31.66 -3.93 18.15
N LYS A 79 -32.80 -4.00 18.86
CA LYS A 79 -33.12 -3.03 19.93
C LYS A 79 -32.12 -3.04 21.10
N THR A 80 -31.46 -4.16 21.31
CA THR A 80 -30.64 -4.48 22.49
C THR A 80 -29.21 -4.88 22.15
N ASN A 81 -28.94 -5.34 20.93
CA ASN A 81 -27.63 -5.89 20.56
C ASN A 81 -27.14 -5.32 19.23
N THR A 82 -25.86 -4.99 19.18
CA THR A 82 -25.07 -4.79 17.96
C THR A 82 -24.16 -6.00 17.81
N TYR A 83 -24.19 -6.67 16.66
CA TYR A 83 -23.32 -7.79 16.33
C TYR A 83 -22.26 -7.32 15.34
N ILE A 84 -20.99 -7.58 15.63
CA ILE A 84 -19.88 -7.37 14.70
C ILE A 84 -19.21 -8.72 14.46
N ILE A 85 -19.44 -9.26 13.27
CA ILE A 85 -18.97 -10.60 12.89
C ILE A 85 -17.85 -10.46 11.88
N GLY A 86 -16.70 -11.04 12.17
CA GLY A 86 -15.55 -11.06 11.26
C GLY A 86 -15.30 -12.43 10.66
N LYS A 87 -14.82 -12.49 9.41
CA LYS A 87 -14.33 -13.73 8.81
C LYS A 87 -13.10 -14.28 9.54
N GLU A 88 -12.20 -13.38 9.92
CA GLU A 88 -11.02 -13.64 10.75
C GLU A 88 -10.94 -12.63 11.91
N ALA A 89 -10.00 -12.83 12.83
CA ALA A 89 -9.83 -11.93 13.97
C ALA A 89 -9.57 -10.46 13.56
N ARG A 90 -8.78 -10.22 12.50
CA ARG A 90 -8.58 -8.87 11.96
C ARG A 90 -9.87 -8.26 11.40
N SER A 91 -10.78 -9.08 10.88
CA SER A 91 -12.03 -8.62 10.29
C SER A 91 -12.96 -8.03 11.35
N ILE A 92 -12.91 -8.55 12.57
CA ILE A 92 -13.62 -7.95 13.71
C ILE A 92 -13.09 -6.54 13.96
N LEU A 93 -11.77 -6.35 13.91
CA LEU A 93 -11.15 -5.02 14.08
C LEU A 93 -11.59 -4.05 12.97
N TYR A 94 -11.67 -4.51 11.71
CA TYR A 94 -12.22 -3.71 10.61
C TYR A 94 -13.70 -3.35 10.81
N GLY A 95 -14.49 -4.29 11.33
CA GLY A 95 -15.90 -4.05 11.67
C GLY A 95 -16.06 -3.04 12.81
N ILE A 96 -15.19 -3.07 13.82
CA ILE A 96 -15.15 -2.09 14.90
C ILE A 96 -14.83 -0.69 14.37
N TYR A 97 -13.83 -0.57 13.49
CA TYR A 97 -13.52 0.71 12.86
C TYR A 97 -14.69 1.18 11.98
N TYR A 98 -15.27 0.32 11.15
CA TYR A 98 -16.47 0.70 10.40
C TYR A 98 -17.63 1.16 11.31
N TYR A 99 -17.87 0.45 12.42
CA TYR A 99 -18.86 0.84 13.43
C TYR A 99 -18.56 2.22 14.02
N CYS A 100 -17.32 2.47 14.45
CA CYS A 100 -16.91 3.74 15.02
C CYS A 100 -17.03 4.89 13.99
N GLU A 101 -16.75 4.63 12.71
CA GLU A 101 -16.93 5.59 11.62
C GLU A 101 -18.41 5.92 11.40
N LYS A 102 -19.28 4.91 11.30
CA LYS A 102 -20.69 5.11 10.95
C LYS A 102 -21.57 5.57 12.13
N VAL A 103 -21.26 5.14 13.35
CA VAL A 103 -22.11 5.36 14.54
C VAL A 103 -21.56 6.44 15.46
N LEU A 104 -20.23 6.49 15.63
CA LEU A 104 -19.58 7.45 16.54
C LEU A 104 -18.99 8.66 15.81
N GLY A 105 -18.85 8.59 14.47
CA GLY A 105 -18.38 9.70 13.64
C GLY A 105 -16.86 9.84 13.55
N TYR A 106 -16.09 8.80 13.89
CA TYR A 106 -14.63 8.83 13.73
C TYR A 106 -14.22 8.83 12.25
N GLN A 107 -13.08 9.43 11.95
CA GLN A 107 -12.47 9.42 10.62
C GLN A 107 -10.97 9.14 10.70
N TRP A 108 -10.44 8.48 9.67
CA TRP A 108 -9.02 8.09 9.56
C TRP A 108 -8.45 8.50 8.22
N VAL A 109 -8.63 9.77 7.87
CA VAL A 109 -8.11 10.35 6.63
C VAL A 109 -6.61 10.54 6.72
N THR A 110 -6.15 11.14 7.81
CA THR A 110 -4.73 11.39 8.08
C THR A 110 -4.13 10.29 8.95
N LEU A 111 -2.80 10.30 9.10
CA LEU A 111 -2.07 9.39 10.01
C LEU A 111 -2.37 9.65 11.49
N ILE A 112 -3.04 10.76 11.81
CA ILE A 112 -3.52 11.08 13.15
C ILE A 112 -5.01 10.75 13.22
N GLU A 113 -5.40 10.14 14.33
CA GLU A 113 -6.81 9.93 14.65
C GLU A 113 -7.51 11.27 14.91
N GLU A 114 -8.50 11.60 14.09
CA GLU A 114 -9.33 12.78 14.27
C GLU A 114 -10.50 12.44 15.23
N PRO A 115 -10.72 13.26 16.28
CA PRO A 115 -11.85 13.05 17.18
C PRO A 115 -13.17 13.28 16.42
N PRO A 116 -14.28 12.67 16.88
CA PRO A 116 -15.56 12.84 16.21
C PRO A 116 -16.04 14.28 16.33
N GLU A 117 -16.43 14.92 15.22
CA GLU A 117 -16.96 16.29 15.23
C GLU A 117 -18.27 16.41 16.03
N LYS A 118 -19.07 15.32 16.06
CA LYS A 118 -20.22 15.06 16.95
C LYS A 118 -20.67 13.60 16.76
N PRO A 119 -20.96 12.84 17.83
CA PRO A 119 -21.57 11.52 17.69
C PRO A 119 -22.96 11.67 17.04
N GLN A 120 -23.09 11.25 15.78
CA GLN A 120 -24.37 11.13 15.11
C GLN A 120 -24.78 9.66 15.14
N ARG A 121 -25.56 9.27 16.14
CA ARG A 121 -26.14 7.92 16.18
C ARG A 121 -27.13 7.80 15.03
N LYS A 122 -26.65 7.27 13.89
CA LYS A 122 -27.51 6.89 12.76
C LYS A 122 -28.51 5.81 13.21
N PRO A 123 -29.69 5.74 12.58
CA PRO A 123 -30.75 4.81 13.00
C PRO A 123 -30.31 3.34 12.89
N LEU A 124 -30.94 2.50 13.72
CA LEU A 124 -30.74 1.05 13.81
C LEU A 124 -30.67 0.37 12.43
N ILE A 125 -29.62 -0.42 12.23
CA ILE A 125 -29.42 -1.26 11.04
C ILE A 125 -30.27 -2.53 11.16
N LYS A 126 -31.48 -2.52 10.56
CA LYS A 126 -32.44 -3.64 10.62
C LYS A 126 -32.14 -4.83 9.70
N SER A 127 -31.04 -4.79 8.94
CA SER A 127 -30.63 -5.82 7.98
C SER A 127 -29.11 -5.95 7.99
N TRP A 128 -28.55 -7.12 7.71
CA TRP A 128 -27.09 -7.28 7.66
C TRP A 128 -26.41 -6.27 6.74
N ASP A 129 -25.45 -5.54 7.30
CA ASP A 129 -24.54 -4.66 6.57
C ASP A 129 -23.22 -5.42 6.35
N ILE A 130 -23.08 -6.02 5.16
CA ILE A 130 -21.98 -6.95 4.82
C ILE A 130 -20.93 -6.24 4.00
N HIS A 131 -19.67 -6.31 4.44
CA HIS A 131 -18.51 -5.67 3.81
C HIS A 131 -17.45 -6.70 3.47
N ASN A 132 -17.18 -6.91 2.18
CA ASN A 132 -16.15 -7.83 1.69
C ASN A 132 -15.12 -7.07 0.85
N PRO A 133 -13.80 -7.37 0.98
CA PRO A 133 -12.78 -6.70 0.20
C PRO A 133 -12.76 -7.12 -1.27
N ILE A 134 -12.41 -6.19 -2.17
CA ILE A 134 -12.13 -6.51 -3.59
C ILE A 134 -10.93 -7.45 -3.69
N PHE A 135 -9.83 -7.17 -3.01
CA PHE A 135 -8.60 -7.98 -3.07
C PHE A 135 -8.31 -8.69 -1.76
N SER A 136 -7.76 -9.91 -1.82
CA SER A 136 -7.38 -10.67 -0.62
C SER A 136 -6.09 -10.16 0.02
N ARG A 137 -5.17 -9.60 -0.79
CA ARG A 137 -3.89 -9.03 -0.35
C ARG A 137 -3.85 -7.53 -0.63
N ARG A 138 -3.65 -6.73 0.42
CA ARG A 138 -3.77 -5.26 0.41
C ARG A 138 -2.78 -4.67 1.40
N GLY A 139 -1.78 -3.94 0.94
CA GLY A 139 -0.70 -3.55 1.84
C GLY A 139 0.31 -2.59 1.25
N ASN A 140 1.21 -2.13 2.11
CA ASN A 140 2.29 -1.24 1.74
C ASN A 140 3.63 -1.98 1.74
N ILE A 141 4.46 -1.70 0.74
CA ILE A 141 5.86 -2.12 0.67
C ILE A 141 6.73 -0.98 1.16
N ILE A 142 7.57 -1.26 2.15
CA ILE A 142 8.46 -0.30 2.79
C ILE A 142 9.90 -0.78 2.58
N GLU A 143 10.67 -0.07 1.78
CA GLU A 143 12.04 -0.51 1.46
C GLU A 143 13.11 0.15 2.32
N THR A 144 13.05 1.48 2.47
CA THR A 144 14.16 2.27 3.03
C THR A 144 13.74 3.27 4.10
N VAL A 145 12.48 3.23 4.54
CA VAL A 145 11.95 4.16 5.56
C VAL A 145 12.32 3.67 6.97
N ASN A 146 13.52 4.01 7.42
CA ASN A 146 13.92 3.79 8.82
C ASN A 146 13.43 4.96 9.70
N ASP A 147 12.12 4.95 9.97
CA ASP A 147 11.46 5.86 10.91
C ASP A 147 10.41 5.07 11.72
N PRO A 148 10.79 4.52 12.89
CA PRO A 148 9.89 3.70 13.69
C PRO A 148 8.59 4.40 14.09
N ILE A 149 8.60 5.72 14.32
CA ILE A 149 7.40 6.47 14.71
C ILE A 149 6.43 6.52 13.54
N TYR A 150 6.92 6.91 12.37
CA TYR A 150 6.11 6.93 11.15
C TYR A 150 5.57 5.54 10.81
N LEU A 151 6.39 4.49 10.89
CA LEU A 151 5.96 3.12 10.62
C LEU A 151 4.85 2.67 11.58
N HIS A 152 4.96 3.01 12.87
CA HIS A 152 3.94 2.70 13.85
C HIS A 152 2.59 3.38 13.51
N GLN A 153 2.64 4.65 13.13
CA GLN A 153 1.46 5.42 12.70
C GLN A 153 0.86 4.82 11.43
N LEU A 154 1.69 4.47 10.45
CA LEU A 154 1.26 3.90 9.18
C LEU A 154 0.61 2.53 9.37
N ILE A 155 1.13 1.68 10.27
CA ILE A 155 0.54 0.38 10.61
C ILE A 155 -0.84 0.55 11.23
N ASP A 156 -0.94 1.43 12.22
CA ASP A 156 -2.20 1.70 12.90
C ASP A 156 -3.25 2.28 11.94
N TRP A 157 -2.87 3.28 11.16
CA TRP A 157 -3.71 3.88 10.14
C TRP A 157 -4.11 2.90 9.03
N GLY A 158 -3.17 2.05 8.58
CA GLY A 158 -3.40 1.10 7.50
C GLY A 158 -4.48 0.09 7.87
N VAL A 159 -4.50 -0.40 9.11
CA VAL A 159 -5.50 -1.34 9.60
C VAL A 159 -6.86 -0.66 9.79
N LYS A 160 -6.89 0.61 10.23
CA LYS A 160 -8.10 1.44 10.24
C LYS A 160 -8.68 1.65 8.84
N ASN A 161 -7.83 1.64 7.83
CA ASN A 161 -8.18 1.68 6.41
C ASN A 161 -8.14 0.30 5.73
N ARG A 162 -8.20 -0.78 6.52
CA ARG A 162 -8.45 -2.17 6.08
C ARG A 162 -7.36 -2.80 5.20
N LEU A 163 -6.14 -2.28 5.29
CA LEU A 163 -4.93 -2.95 4.81
C LEU A 163 -4.56 -4.13 5.73
N ASN A 164 -4.08 -5.23 5.14
CA ASN A 164 -3.78 -6.46 5.86
C ASN A 164 -2.34 -6.94 5.74
N GLU A 165 -1.47 -6.21 5.03
CA GLU A 165 -0.06 -6.59 4.86
C GLU A 165 0.89 -5.39 4.95
N PHE A 166 2.06 -5.61 5.57
CA PHE A 166 3.25 -4.79 5.39
C PHE A 166 4.41 -5.65 4.89
N PHE A 167 5.04 -5.18 3.83
CA PHE A 167 6.23 -5.79 3.26
C PHE A 167 7.43 -4.95 3.66
N PHE A 168 8.48 -5.61 4.16
CA PHE A 168 9.77 -4.98 4.47
C PHE A 168 10.91 -5.65 3.70
N THR A 169 11.96 -4.89 3.39
CA THR A 169 13.25 -5.49 3.05
C THR A 169 13.86 -6.19 4.27
N PHE A 170 14.74 -7.16 4.06
CA PHE A 170 15.35 -7.89 5.18
C PHE A 170 16.20 -6.96 6.07
N PHE A 171 16.96 -6.06 5.45
CA PHE A 171 17.81 -5.13 6.19
C PHE A 171 16.97 -4.11 6.99
N LEU A 172 15.90 -3.57 6.41
CA LEU A 172 15.02 -2.65 7.14
C LEU A 172 14.32 -3.38 8.28
N TRP A 173 13.83 -4.59 8.05
CA TRP A 173 13.20 -5.40 9.09
C TRP A 173 14.13 -5.61 10.27
N ASP A 174 15.41 -5.92 10.04
CA ASP A 174 16.39 -6.09 11.12
C ASP A 174 16.52 -4.83 11.99
N GLU A 175 16.48 -3.65 11.36
CA GLU A 175 16.57 -2.35 12.05
C GLU A 175 15.29 -1.99 12.84
N VAL A 176 14.11 -2.24 12.28
CA VAL A 176 12.85 -1.70 12.83
C VAL A 176 12.00 -2.73 13.59
N LYS A 177 12.23 -4.04 13.41
CA LYS A 177 11.37 -5.12 13.96
C LYS A 177 11.10 -4.97 15.46
N ALA A 178 12.12 -4.59 16.23
CA ALA A 178 11.99 -4.44 17.68
C ALA A 178 10.95 -3.37 18.08
N SER A 179 10.76 -2.36 17.24
CA SER A 179 9.86 -1.24 17.52
C SER A 179 8.43 -1.48 17.04
N ILE A 180 8.22 -2.23 15.95
CA ILE A 180 6.91 -2.33 15.29
C ILE A 180 6.27 -3.73 15.35
N LYS A 181 7.02 -4.78 15.72
CA LYS A 181 6.52 -6.16 15.71
C LYS A 181 5.27 -6.33 16.55
N GLU A 182 5.24 -5.78 17.76
CA GLU A 182 4.07 -5.91 18.63
C GLU A 182 2.83 -5.26 18.00
N ALA A 183 2.98 -4.09 17.38
CA ALA A 183 1.88 -3.39 16.72
C ALA A 183 1.27 -4.21 15.58
N LEU A 184 2.12 -4.87 14.79
CA LEU A 184 1.72 -5.76 13.71
C LEU A 184 0.98 -7.00 14.26
N VAL A 185 1.53 -7.67 15.30
CA VAL A 185 0.89 -8.84 15.92
C VAL A 185 -0.48 -8.50 16.50
N GLN A 186 -0.57 -7.42 17.29
CA GLN A 186 -1.82 -7.00 17.93
C GLN A 186 -2.93 -6.71 16.91
N ARG A 187 -2.58 -6.23 15.71
CA ARG A 187 -3.56 -5.98 14.64
C ARG A 187 -3.72 -7.15 13.67
N GLY A 188 -3.02 -8.25 13.94
CA GLY A 188 -3.01 -9.46 13.12
C GLY A 188 -2.34 -9.28 11.75
N VAL A 189 -1.64 -8.18 11.47
CA VAL A 189 -1.17 -7.83 10.12
C VAL A 189 -0.17 -8.84 9.58
N HIS A 190 -0.31 -9.22 8.30
CA HIS A 190 0.64 -10.08 7.61
C HIS A 190 1.95 -9.35 7.37
N VAL A 191 3.06 -10.07 7.50
CA VAL A 191 4.41 -9.55 7.22
C VAL A 191 5.02 -10.31 6.06
N THR A 192 5.47 -9.57 5.05
CA THR A 192 6.28 -10.09 3.94
C THR A 192 7.71 -9.59 4.10
N LEU A 193 8.70 -10.48 3.97
CA LEU A 193 10.11 -10.08 3.85
C LEU A 193 10.64 -10.33 2.44
N GLY A 194 11.41 -9.40 1.90
CA GLY A 194 11.82 -9.48 0.51
C GLY A 194 12.66 -8.34 -0.01
N GLY A 195 12.37 -7.92 -1.25
CA GLY A 195 13.04 -6.80 -1.91
C GLY A 195 14.46 -7.15 -2.38
N HIS A 196 15.22 -6.13 -2.75
CA HIS A 196 16.63 -6.20 -3.11
C HIS A 196 17.50 -6.42 -1.86
N SER A 197 17.47 -7.65 -1.34
CA SER A 197 18.08 -8.01 -0.05
C SER A 197 19.18 -9.07 -0.17
N LEU A 198 19.61 -9.41 -1.39
CA LEU A 198 20.56 -10.51 -1.57
C LEU A 198 21.91 -10.20 -0.94
N ASP A 199 22.40 -8.96 -1.11
CA ASP A 199 23.63 -8.45 -0.49
C ASP A 199 23.62 -8.59 1.04
N PHE A 200 22.49 -8.27 1.67
CA PHE A 200 22.32 -8.42 3.11
C PHE A 200 22.42 -9.89 3.54
N LEU A 201 21.75 -10.78 2.81
CA LEU A 201 21.73 -12.22 3.12
C LEU A 201 23.08 -12.89 2.85
N LEU A 202 23.90 -12.33 1.95
CA LEU A 202 25.24 -12.83 1.62
C LEU A 202 26.36 -12.11 2.37
N LYS A 203 26.06 -11.16 3.26
CA LYS A 203 27.08 -10.44 4.04
C LYS A 203 28.01 -11.43 4.76
N GLY A 204 29.32 -11.31 4.49
CA GLY A 204 30.37 -12.17 5.04
C GLY A 204 30.76 -13.35 4.15
N GLU A 205 30.11 -13.53 2.99
CA GLU A 205 30.45 -14.54 1.99
C GLU A 205 31.18 -13.89 0.80
N ASP A 206 32.18 -14.57 0.23
CA ASP A 206 32.79 -14.17 -1.04
C ASP A 206 31.79 -14.43 -2.17
N ASN A 207 31.26 -13.37 -2.78
CA ASN A 207 30.25 -13.47 -3.83
C ASN A 207 30.60 -12.66 -5.07
N GLU A 208 30.62 -13.34 -6.22
CA GLU A 208 30.42 -12.72 -7.53
C GLU A 208 28.91 -12.72 -7.83
N GLN A 209 28.24 -11.62 -7.47
CA GLN A 209 26.80 -11.37 -7.59
C GLN A 209 26.10 -11.84 -8.89
N PRO A 210 26.68 -11.73 -10.11
CA PRO A 210 25.94 -11.97 -11.35
C PRO A 210 25.35 -13.38 -11.49
N ASN A 211 25.95 -14.39 -10.84
CA ASN A 211 25.61 -15.80 -11.07
C ASN A 211 24.94 -16.51 -9.88
N PHE A 212 24.48 -15.77 -8.86
CA PHE A 212 23.88 -16.36 -7.66
C PHE A 212 22.73 -17.32 -8.01
N PHE A 213 21.77 -16.89 -8.83
CA PHE A 213 20.59 -17.71 -9.17
C PHE A 213 20.91 -18.87 -10.12
N ALA A 214 21.93 -18.73 -10.97
CA ALA A 214 22.22 -19.66 -12.06
C ALA A 214 23.14 -20.84 -11.68
N GLY A 215 23.98 -20.76 -10.62
CA GLY A 215 24.97 -21.82 -10.42
C GLY A 215 25.59 -22.01 -9.04
N ASN A 216 25.37 -21.12 -8.07
CA ASN A 216 26.03 -21.26 -6.76
C ASN A 216 25.13 -21.95 -5.73
N HIS A 217 24.95 -23.27 -5.87
CA HIS A 217 24.11 -24.07 -4.97
C HIS A 217 24.50 -23.96 -3.49
N GLN A 218 25.80 -23.79 -3.18
CA GLN A 218 26.28 -23.63 -1.81
C GLN A 218 25.83 -22.29 -1.22
N LEU A 219 26.04 -21.17 -1.93
CA LEU A 219 25.55 -19.87 -1.48
C LEU A 219 24.03 -19.82 -1.40
N GLN A 220 23.33 -20.44 -2.35
CA GLN A 220 21.87 -20.56 -2.31
C GLN A 220 21.39 -21.31 -1.06
N HIS A 221 22.10 -22.38 -0.68
CA HIS A 221 21.80 -23.11 0.55
C HIS A 221 22.02 -22.25 1.80
N ILE A 222 23.13 -21.48 1.84
CA ILE A 222 23.41 -20.53 2.93
C ILE A 222 22.29 -19.49 3.06
N VAL A 223 21.86 -18.88 1.95
CA VAL A 223 20.77 -17.90 1.93
C VAL A 223 19.46 -18.53 2.40
N ILE A 224 19.10 -19.70 1.89
CA ILE A 224 17.88 -20.42 2.31
C ILE A 224 17.92 -20.71 3.82
N GLN A 225 19.07 -21.15 4.35
CA GLN A 225 19.21 -21.45 5.78
C GLN A 225 19.06 -20.18 6.63
N LYS A 226 19.69 -19.07 6.24
CA LYS A 226 19.51 -17.77 6.91
C LYS A 226 18.06 -17.32 6.94
N ILE A 227 17.33 -17.46 5.82
CA ILE A 227 15.91 -17.12 5.75
C ILE A 227 15.08 -18.02 6.68
N ILE A 228 15.35 -19.33 6.72
CA ILE A 228 14.70 -20.27 7.63
C ILE A 228 14.90 -19.83 9.09
N ASP A 229 16.12 -19.46 9.47
CA ASP A 229 16.44 -19.04 10.83
C ASP A 229 15.69 -17.76 11.21
N ILE A 230 15.63 -16.78 10.30
CA ILE A 230 14.85 -15.54 10.47
C ILE A 230 13.36 -15.85 10.66
N CYS A 231 12.78 -16.74 9.84
CA CYS A 231 11.37 -17.14 9.96
C CYS A 231 11.08 -17.88 11.27
N LYS A 232 12.02 -18.69 11.78
CA LYS A 232 11.90 -19.35 13.10
C LYS A 232 11.93 -18.35 14.25
N GLU A 233 12.79 -17.33 14.18
CA GLU A 233 12.86 -16.25 15.19
C GLU A 233 11.59 -15.37 15.18
N THR A 234 10.97 -15.22 14.01
CA THR A 234 9.90 -14.25 13.78
C THR A 234 8.66 -14.89 13.12
N PRO A 235 7.80 -15.56 13.91
CA PRO A 235 6.63 -16.28 13.38
C PRO A 235 5.53 -15.41 12.73
N ILE A 236 5.61 -14.07 12.86
CA ILE A 236 4.68 -13.16 12.18
C ILE A 236 4.97 -13.07 10.66
N ILE A 237 6.15 -13.48 10.21
CA ILE A 237 6.47 -13.51 8.78
C ILE A 237 5.60 -14.57 8.12
N THR A 238 4.73 -14.15 7.21
CA THR A 238 3.78 -15.02 6.51
C THR A 238 4.14 -15.23 5.05
N ARG A 239 5.05 -14.43 4.49
CA ARG A 239 5.41 -14.50 3.08
C ARG A 239 6.85 -14.02 2.82
N LEU A 240 7.46 -14.56 1.77
CA LEU A 240 8.78 -14.19 1.26
C LEU A 240 8.71 -13.80 -0.22
N SER A 241 9.44 -12.75 -0.59
CA SER A 241 9.47 -12.17 -1.95
C SER A 241 10.85 -11.59 -2.25
N LEU A 242 11.86 -12.45 -2.45
CA LEU A 242 13.24 -12.00 -2.69
C LEU A 242 13.39 -11.53 -4.15
N TRP A 243 13.83 -10.29 -4.36
CA TRP A 243 13.96 -9.73 -5.71
C TRP A 243 15.41 -9.82 -6.18
N PRO A 244 15.66 -10.15 -7.45
CA PRO A 244 16.96 -9.93 -8.08
C PRO A 244 17.40 -8.47 -7.94
N GLU A 245 18.71 -8.19 -7.91
CA GLU A 245 19.21 -6.82 -7.93
C GLU A 245 18.90 -6.12 -9.27
N ASP A 246 18.76 -4.80 -9.24
CA ASP A 246 18.49 -3.94 -10.41
C ASP A 246 19.70 -3.77 -11.35
N ILE A 247 20.50 -4.82 -11.50
CA ILE A 247 21.64 -4.87 -12.42
C ILE A 247 21.20 -5.42 -13.78
N GLY A 248 21.60 -4.72 -14.85
CA GLY A 248 21.36 -5.20 -16.21
C GLY A 248 22.02 -6.55 -16.42
N ILE A 249 21.21 -7.59 -16.65
CA ILE A 249 21.70 -8.91 -17.03
C ILE A 249 22.27 -8.81 -18.47
N SER A 250 23.25 -9.64 -18.82
CA SER A 250 23.79 -9.63 -20.19
C SER A 250 22.81 -10.24 -21.19
N GLU A 251 22.79 -9.76 -22.44
CA GLU A 251 21.91 -10.26 -23.52
C GLU A 251 21.91 -11.80 -23.66
N LYS A 252 23.06 -12.43 -23.39
CA LYS A 252 23.28 -13.87 -23.51
C LYS A 252 22.67 -14.68 -22.36
N GLU A 253 22.52 -14.09 -21.18
CA GLU A 253 22.06 -14.78 -19.95
C GLU A 253 20.56 -14.55 -19.67
N PHE A 254 19.92 -13.56 -20.32
CA PHE A 254 18.50 -13.24 -20.08
C PHE A 254 17.52 -14.38 -20.35
N ALA A 255 17.82 -15.25 -21.32
CA ALA A 255 16.86 -16.29 -21.72
C ALA A 255 16.63 -17.31 -20.59
N ASP A 256 17.66 -17.55 -19.79
CA ASP A 256 17.67 -18.60 -18.76
C ASP A 256 17.52 -18.02 -17.34
N PHE A 257 17.62 -16.69 -17.20
CA PHE A 257 17.55 -16.05 -15.88
C PHE A 257 16.19 -16.25 -15.19
N LEU A 258 15.08 -15.89 -15.84
CA LEU A 258 13.76 -16.01 -15.20
C LEU A 258 13.45 -17.47 -14.78
N PRO A 259 13.66 -18.50 -15.64
CA PRO A 259 13.55 -19.89 -15.21
C PRO A 259 14.43 -20.25 -14.00
N THR A 260 15.72 -19.90 -14.01
CA THR A 260 16.65 -20.26 -12.91
C THR A 260 16.28 -19.57 -11.60
N TYR A 261 15.84 -18.32 -11.67
CA TYR A 261 15.32 -17.57 -10.52
C TYR A 261 14.04 -18.21 -9.96
N VAL A 262 13.07 -18.57 -10.81
CA VAL A 262 11.85 -19.28 -10.38
C VAL A 262 12.20 -20.60 -9.69
N THR A 263 13.11 -21.40 -10.25
CA THR A 263 13.59 -22.64 -9.63
C THR A 263 14.28 -22.42 -8.27
N PHE A 264 14.98 -21.29 -8.08
CA PHE A 264 15.50 -20.93 -6.76
C PHE A 264 14.36 -20.67 -5.75
N MET A 265 13.34 -19.92 -6.15
CA MET A 265 12.19 -19.61 -5.29
C MET A 265 11.36 -20.85 -4.93
N GLU A 266 11.23 -21.81 -5.84
CA GLU A 266 10.60 -23.12 -5.56
C GLU A 266 11.39 -23.93 -4.53
N ARG A 267 12.73 -23.95 -4.63
CA ARG A 267 13.59 -24.62 -3.63
C ARG A 267 13.50 -23.96 -2.26
N LEU A 268 13.42 -22.63 -2.20
CA LEU A 268 13.17 -21.91 -0.96
C LEU A 268 11.82 -22.36 -0.36
N LYS A 269 10.74 -22.39 -1.15
CA LYS A 269 9.42 -22.88 -0.69
C LYS A 269 9.49 -24.31 -0.15
N ALA A 270 10.16 -25.21 -0.87
CA ALA A 270 10.33 -26.60 -0.44
C ALA A 270 11.08 -26.71 0.90
N ALA A 271 12.15 -25.93 1.07
CA ALA A 271 12.94 -25.93 2.30
C ALA A 271 12.16 -25.42 3.52
N LEU A 272 11.32 -24.39 3.34
CA LEU A 272 10.42 -23.88 4.39
C LEU A 272 9.39 -24.94 4.79
N LYS A 273 8.81 -25.65 3.81
CA LYS A 273 7.86 -26.75 4.06
C LYS A 273 8.51 -27.90 4.85
N VAL A 274 9.73 -28.31 4.50
CA VAL A 274 10.50 -29.33 5.24
C VAL A 274 10.73 -28.90 6.70
N ASN A 275 10.92 -27.61 6.93
CA ASN A 275 11.09 -27.03 8.27
C ASN A 275 9.75 -26.70 8.98
N GLN A 276 8.61 -27.12 8.42
CA GLN A 276 7.26 -26.90 8.98
C GLN A 276 6.92 -25.42 9.20
N LEU A 277 7.49 -24.53 8.39
CA LEU A 277 7.19 -23.11 8.42
C LEU A 277 6.00 -22.82 7.48
N ASN A 278 4.93 -22.27 8.03
CA ASN A 278 3.75 -21.84 7.26
C ASN A 278 3.99 -20.47 6.62
N VAL A 279 4.95 -20.40 5.69
CA VAL A 279 5.38 -19.17 5.01
C VAL A 279 5.18 -19.34 3.51
N LYS A 280 4.43 -18.43 2.89
CA LYS A 280 4.23 -18.39 1.44
C LYS A 280 5.47 -17.85 0.75
N VAL A 281 5.66 -18.21 -0.51
CA VAL A 281 6.77 -17.70 -1.34
C VAL A 281 6.18 -17.21 -2.66
N GLU A 282 6.67 -16.07 -3.12
CA GLU A 282 6.36 -15.52 -4.43
C GLU A 282 7.64 -15.12 -5.16
N HIS A 283 7.57 -15.08 -6.48
CA HIS A 283 8.61 -14.47 -7.29
C HIS A 283 8.07 -13.20 -7.97
N ILE A 284 8.89 -12.16 -7.99
CA ILE A 284 8.61 -10.95 -8.76
C ILE A 284 8.84 -11.16 -10.26
N VAL A 285 7.94 -10.64 -11.09
CA VAL A 285 8.11 -10.46 -12.53
C VAL A 285 8.02 -8.98 -12.82
N TYR A 286 9.13 -8.40 -13.25
CA TYR A 286 9.30 -6.96 -13.37
C TYR A 286 10.36 -6.63 -14.40
N ASN A 287 10.32 -5.44 -14.98
CA ASN A 287 11.32 -5.02 -15.95
C ASN A 287 12.55 -4.40 -15.26
N ALA A 288 13.28 -5.21 -14.48
CA ALA A 288 14.57 -4.90 -13.84
C ALA A 288 15.60 -4.46 -14.88
N GLY A 289 16.27 -3.32 -14.68
CA GLY A 289 17.15 -2.74 -15.71
C GLY A 289 16.46 -2.60 -17.09
N LEU A 290 15.12 -2.59 -17.09
CA LEU A 290 14.14 -2.57 -18.19
C LEU A 290 14.03 -3.74 -19.13
N SER A 291 14.65 -4.86 -18.80
CA SER A 291 14.48 -5.98 -19.68
C SER A 291 13.04 -6.47 -19.59
N TRP A 292 12.29 -6.29 -20.67
CA TRP A 292 10.95 -6.82 -20.80
C TRP A 292 10.93 -8.34 -20.59
N ASN A 293 12.04 -9.03 -20.81
CA ASN A 293 12.15 -10.49 -20.65
C ASN A 293 12.02 -10.98 -19.19
N MET A 294 12.04 -10.06 -18.22
CA MET A 294 11.76 -10.36 -16.80
C MET A 294 10.30 -10.07 -16.41
N LEU A 295 9.61 -9.23 -17.17
CA LEU A 295 8.17 -8.97 -17.03
C LEU A 295 7.35 -9.94 -17.90
N GLU A 296 7.85 -10.24 -19.08
CA GLU A 296 7.23 -11.09 -20.11
C GLU A 296 7.82 -12.49 -20.07
N ARG A 297 6.93 -13.48 -20.11
CA ARG A 297 7.30 -14.87 -20.21
C ARG A 297 7.60 -15.20 -21.68
N LYS A 298 8.71 -15.88 -21.94
CA LYS A 298 8.93 -16.54 -23.24
C LYS A 298 8.03 -17.77 -23.33
N GLU A 299 7.65 -18.18 -24.53
CA GLU A 299 6.83 -19.40 -24.71
C GLU A 299 7.47 -20.64 -24.07
N SER A 300 8.80 -20.72 -24.05
CA SER A 300 9.57 -21.81 -23.44
C SER A 300 9.72 -21.71 -21.91
N THR A 301 9.34 -20.59 -21.29
CA THR A 301 9.42 -20.42 -19.84
C THR A 301 8.11 -20.91 -19.23
N GLU A 302 8.16 -21.98 -18.44
CA GLU A 302 7.02 -22.47 -17.69
C GLU A 302 6.79 -21.61 -16.44
N ALA A 303 5.53 -21.30 -16.14
CA ALA A 303 5.18 -20.67 -14.88
C ALA A 303 5.16 -21.73 -13.76
N SER A 304 5.59 -21.35 -12.57
CA SER A 304 5.57 -22.28 -11.43
C SER A 304 4.15 -22.73 -11.10
N THR A 305 4.02 -24.00 -10.74
CA THR A 305 2.78 -24.59 -10.21
C THR A 305 2.61 -24.39 -8.71
N ASP A 306 3.65 -23.93 -8.02
CA ASP A 306 3.68 -23.90 -6.56
C ASP A 306 3.85 -22.49 -5.99
N ILE A 307 4.55 -21.56 -6.63
CA ILE A 307 4.78 -20.22 -6.05
C ILE A 307 3.85 -19.16 -6.65
N ASP A 308 3.53 -18.15 -5.82
CA ASP A 308 2.72 -17.00 -6.22
C ASP A 308 3.54 -16.04 -7.12
N VAL A 309 2.84 -15.16 -7.85
CA VAL A 309 3.46 -14.15 -8.73
C VAL A 309 3.23 -12.75 -8.18
N LEU A 310 4.30 -11.95 -8.09
CA LEU A 310 4.23 -10.50 -7.88
C LEU A 310 4.54 -9.79 -9.21
N PHE A 311 3.54 -9.20 -9.85
CA PHE A 311 3.68 -8.49 -11.11
C PHE A 311 3.98 -7.00 -10.87
N ALA A 312 5.09 -6.49 -11.41
CA ALA A 312 5.47 -5.10 -11.22
C ALA A 312 5.92 -4.46 -12.55
N TYR A 313 5.07 -3.66 -13.17
CA TYR A 313 5.44 -2.91 -14.37
C TYR A 313 6.06 -1.57 -13.98
N TRP A 314 7.38 -1.51 -13.97
CA TRP A 314 8.14 -0.33 -13.63
C TRP A 314 8.25 0.65 -14.81
N GLY A 315 8.19 1.94 -14.53
CA GLY A 315 8.19 3.00 -15.55
C GLY A 315 6.81 3.29 -16.14
N ARG A 316 5.73 2.78 -15.54
CA ARG A 316 4.35 2.99 -16.00
C ARG A 316 4.00 4.47 -16.25
N ASP A 317 3.23 4.72 -17.33
CA ASP A 317 2.61 6.02 -17.61
C ASP A 317 1.27 6.13 -16.87
N TYR A 318 1.28 6.75 -15.69
CA TYR A 318 0.12 6.97 -14.84
C TYR A 318 -0.87 8.01 -15.39
N SER A 319 -0.57 8.71 -16.49
CA SER A 319 -1.59 9.51 -17.17
C SER A 319 -2.60 8.63 -17.92
N ARG A 320 -2.28 7.34 -18.17
CA ARG A 320 -3.09 6.41 -18.96
C ARG A 320 -3.39 5.12 -18.21
N SER A 321 -4.48 4.44 -18.59
CA SER A 321 -4.74 3.10 -18.07
C SER A 321 -3.68 2.13 -18.59
N ILE A 322 -3.46 1.06 -17.82
CA ILE A 322 -2.67 -0.07 -18.25
C ILE A 322 -3.23 -0.70 -19.54
N ASP A 323 -4.54 -0.61 -19.78
CA ASP A 323 -5.20 -1.11 -21.00
C ASP A 323 -5.06 -0.16 -22.22
N SER A 324 -4.40 0.98 -22.04
CA SER A 324 -4.36 2.03 -23.06
C SER A 324 -3.65 1.56 -24.34
N PRO A 325 -3.98 2.13 -25.51
CA PRO A 325 -3.41 1.70 -26.79
C PRO A 325 -1.93 2.10 -26.97
N SER A 326 -1.28 2.69 -25.96
CA SER A 326 0.15 3.01 -26.07
C SER A 326 0.97 1.71 -26.16
N PRO A 327 2.01 1.63 -27.01
CA PRO A 327 2.72 0.37 -27.25
C PRO A 327 3.23 -0.30 -25.97
N GLN A 328 3.76 0.47 -25.03
CA GLN A 328 4.35 -0.06 -23.80
C GLN A 328 3.28 -0.47 -22.78
N GLN A 329 2.17 0.28 -22.64
CA GLN A 329 1.07 -0.13 -21.76
C GLN A 329 0.39 -1.40 -22.31
N LYS A 330 0.12 -1.45 -23.63
CA LYS A 330 -0.42 -2.64 -24.27
C LYS A 330 0.47 -3.87 -24.06
N ARG A 331 1.79 -3.68 -24.17
CA ARG A 331 2.78 -4.74 -23.92
C ARG A 331 2.74 -5.22 -22.46
N ALA A 332 2.72 -4.30 -21.50
CA ALA A 332 2.61 -4.62 -20.08
C ALA A 332 1.27 -5.30 -19.73
N HIS A 333 0.15 -4.85 -20.31
CA HIS A 333 -1.16 -5.46 -20.14
C HIS A 333 -1.20 -6.89 -20.68
N HIS A 334 -0.64 -7.14 -21.86
CA HIS A 334 -0.51 -8.50 -22.38
C HIS A 334 0.30 -9.40 -21.44
N ALA A 335 1.41 -8.89 -20.87
CA ALA A 335 2.20 -9.64 -19.89
C ALA A 335 1.40 -9.95 -18.62
N LEU A 336 0.64 -8.98 -18.11
CA LEU A 336 -0.25 -9.15 -16.95
C LEU A 336 -1.29 -10.24 -17.22
N VAL A 337 -1.94 -10.22 -18.39
CA VAL A 337 -2.96 -11.20 -18.79
C VAL A 337 -2.34 -12.60 -18.95
N ASP A 338 -1.13 -12.71 -19.51
CA ASP A 338 -0.43 -14.01 -19.61
C ASP A 338 -0.14 -14.59 -18.22
N TRP A 339 0.50 -13.83 -17.33
CA TRP A 339 0.77 -14.29 -15.96
C TRP A 339 -0.51 -14.62 -15.19
N ARG A 340 -1.59 -13.87 -15.42
CA ARG A 340 -2.86 -14.18 -14.77
C ARG A 340 -3.45 -15.49 -15.26
N LYS A 341 -3.37 -15.75 -16.56
CA LYS A 341 -3.80 -17.03 -17.14
C LYS A 341 -3.03 -18.19 -16.52
N GLN A 342 -1.70 -18.06 -16.39
CA GLN A 342 -0.86 -19.10 -15.80
C GLN A 342 -1.19 -19.37 -14.34
N THR A 343 -1.27 -18.31 -13.51
CA THR A 343 -1.59 -18.45 -12.07
C THR A 343 -2.96 -19.08 -11.84
N ARG A 344 -3.97 -18.74 -12.67
CA ARG A 344 -5.29 -19.42 -12.63
C ARG A 344 -5.20 -20.91 -12.96
N GLN A 345 -4.45 -21.28 -14.01
CA GLN A 345 -4.26 -22.68 -14.41
C GLN A 345 -3.56 -23.49 -13.32
N ASN A 346 -2.64 -22.86 -12.61
CA ASN A 346 -1.82 -23.48 -11.58
C ASN A 346 -2.40 -23.36 -10.15
N HIS A 347 -3.57 -22.73 -9.99
CA HIS A 347 -4.18 -22.45 -8.69
C HIS A 347 -3.25 -21.66 -7.72
N THR A 348 -2.35 -20.84 -8.25
CA THR A 348 -1.54 -19.89 -7.49
C THR A 348 -2.14 -18.48 -7.56
N SER A 349 -1.67 -17.57 -6.70
CA SER A 349 -2.18 -16.19 -6.68
C SER A 349 -1.29 -15.23 -7.45
N MET A 350 -1.90 -14.17 -7.97
CA MET A 350 -1.19 -13.05 -8.59
C MET A 350 -1.51 -11.75 -7.88
N THR A 351 -0.45 -11.04 -7.48
CA THR A 351 -0.53 -9.71 -6.87
C THR A 351 0.16 -8.70 -7.76
N VAL A 352 -0.45 -7.53 -7.94
CA VAL A 352 0.20 -6.41 -8.63
C VAL A 352 0.90 -5.50 -7.62
N LEU A 353 2.15 -5.17 -7.89
CA LEU A 353 2.88 -4.10 -7.20
C LEU A 353 2.69 -2.81 -7.99
N GLU A 354 2.16 -1.80 -7.32
CA GLU A 354 2.00 -0.45 -7.86
C GLU A 354 2.87 0.57 -7.13
N TYR A 355 3.22 1.62 -7.85
CA TYR A 355 4.20 2.63 -7.44
C TYR A 355 3.53 3.96 -7.10
N TYR A 356 2.29 3.93 -6.59
CA TYR A 356 1.50 5.14 -6.29
C TYR A 356 2.13 6.02 -5.20
N SER A 357 3.03 5.47 -4.38
CA SER A 357 3.76 6.18 -3.32
C SER A 357 5.29 6.11 -3.48
N ASP A 358 5.76 5.86 -4.71
CA ASP A 358 7.17 5.79 -5.03
C ASP A 358 7.69 7.17 -5.46
N SER A 359 8.30 7.93 -4.54
CA SER A 359 8.95 9.21 -4.87
C SER A 359 10.16 9.04 -5.81
N PHE A 360 10.77 7.84 -5.88
CA PHE A 360 11.84 7.59 -6.83
C PHE A 360 11.31 7.49 -8.26
N MET A 361 10.15 6.88 -8.51
CA MET A 361 9.57 6.81 -9.87
C MET A 361 8.72 8.05 -10.20
N LEU A 362 7.94 8.57 -9.25
CA LEU A 362 7.05 9.72 -9.44
C LEU A 362 7.73 11.08 -9.27
N SER A 363 8.98 11.11 -8.79
CA SER A 363 9.78 12.34 -8.60
C SER A 363 9.17 13.36 -7.63
N GLU A 364 9.79 14.54 -7.54
CA GLU A 364 9.28 15.69 -6.79
C GLU A 364 8.07 16.36 -7.47
N LEU A 365 7.85 16.12 -8.77
CA LEU A 365 6.58 16.42 -9.44
C LEU A 365 5.55 15.34 -9.15
N PHE A 366 5.39 15.01 -7.88
CA PHE A 366 4.62 13.87 -7.42
C PHE A 366 3.11 14.08 -7.68
N PRO A 367 2.45 13.28 -8.53
CA PRO A 367 1.03 13.48 -8.86
C PRO A 367 0.09 12.90 -7.78
N PRO A 368 -1.04 13.57 -7.50
CA PRO A 368 -2.10 13.02 -6.67
C PRO A 368 -2.96 12.07 -7.52
N LEU A 369 -2.72 10.76 -7.47
CA LEU A 369 -3.22 9.78 -8.46
C LEU A 369 -4.65 9.24 -8.17
N LEU A 370 -5.58 10.11 -7.76
CA LEU A 370 -6.90 9.71 -7.24
C LEU A 370 -7.73 8.95 -8.29
N ASN A 371 -7.95 9.55 -9.46
CA ASN A 371 -8.75 8.96 -10.53
C ASN A 371 -8.02 7.79 -11.20
N ARG A 372 -6.68 7.88 -11.29
CA ARG A 372 -5.83 6.84 -11.85
C ARG A 372 -5.96 5.55 -11.02
N MET A 373 -5.77 5.62 -9.70
CA MET A 373 -5.92 4.46 -8.83
C MET A 373 -7.32 3.84 -8.93
N GLN A 374 -8.38 4.65 -9.02
CA GLN A 374 -9.75 4.13 -9.19
C GLN A 374 -9.87 3.26 -10.45
N LYS A 375 -9.35 3.74 -11.59
CA LYS A 375 -9.39 3.03 -12.87
C LYS A 375 -8.56 1.76 -12.81
N ASP A 376 -7.34 1.85 -12.31
CA ASP A 376 -6.43 0.71 -12.26
C ASP A 376 -6.95 -0.42 -11.37
N ILE A 377 -7.53 -0.07 -10.21
CA ILE A 377 -8.17 -1.03 -9.29
C ILE A 377 -9.32 -1.77 -9.98
N LEU A 378 -10.14 -1.05 -10.77
CA LEU A 378 -11.20 -1.66 -11.55
C LEU A 378 -10.64 -2.58 -12.64
N ASP A 379 -9.60 -2.15 -13.35
CA ASP A 379 -8.94 -2.94 -14.39
C ASP A 379 -8.35 -4.22 -13.80
N TYR A 380 -7.61 -4.14 -12.68
CA TYR A 380 -7.07 -5.31 -11.99
C TYR A 380 -8.15 -6.26 -11.47
N LYS A 381 -9.26 -5.73 -10.97
CA LYS A 381 -10.41 -6.54 -10.57
C LYS A 381 -11.01 -7.28 -11.78
N ASN A 382 -11.14 -6.62 -12.92
CA ASN A 382 -11.70 -7.20 -14.14
C ASN A 382 -10.79 -8.29 -14.73
N GLU A 383 -9.46 -8.09 -14.65
CA GLU A 383 -8.49 -9.12 -14.99
C GLU A 383 -8.46 -10.26 -13.95
N GLY A 384 -9.05 -10.03 -12.78
CA GLY A 384 -9.18 -10.97 -11.66
C GLY A 384 -7.85 -11.26 -10.98
N VAL A 385 -7.05 -10.20 -10.82
CA VAL A 385 -5.91 -10.11 -9.89
C VAL A 385 -6.38 -10.39 -8.46
N ASP A 386 -5.56 -11.08 -7.65
CA ASP A 386 -5.91 -11.49 -6.29
C ASP A 386 -5.53 -10.42 -5.24
N GLY A 387 -4.47 -9.65 -5.51
CA GLY A 387 -3.88 -8.68 -4.60
C GLY A 387 -3.36 -7.42 -5.29
N VAL A 388 -3.30 -6.31 -4.56
CA VAL A 388 -2.56 -5.12 -4.97
C VAL A 388 -1.74 -4.61 -3.80
N LEU A 389 -0.46 -4.32 -3.99
CA LEU A 389 0.41 -3.67 -3.02
C LEU A 389 0.87 -2.31 -3.54
N ASN A 390 1.06 -1.35 -2.63
CA ASN A 390 1.58 -0.02 -2.95
C ASN A 390 3.00 0.15 -2.39
N LEU A 391 3.95 0.49 -3.24
CA LEU A 391 5.33 0.79 -2.84
C LEU A 391 5.43 2.21 -2.27
N ILE A 392 5.99 2.32 -1.06
CA ILE A 392 6.32 3.59 -0.41
C ILE A 392 7.85 3.76 -0.45
N VAL A 393 8.30 4.67 -1.31
CA VAL A 393 9.70 5.11 -1.35
C VAL A 393 9.77 6.55 -0.88
N PRO A 394 10.64 6.89 0.09
CA PRO A 394 10.79 8.25 0.58
C PRO A 394 11.38 9.15 -0.49
N TYR A 395 11.25 10.46 -0.28
CA TYR A 395 11.92 11.43 -1.14
C TYR A 395 13.44 11.34 -1.03
N HIS A 396 14.10 11.06 -2.16
CA HIS A 396 15.55 11.09 -2.29
C HIS A 396 16.02 12.39 -2.96
N ALA A 397 16.40 13.37 -2.13
CA ALA A 397 16.86 14.64 -2.66
C ALA A 397 18.15 14.53 -3.49
N LYS A 398 18.19 15.24 -4.61
CA LYS A 398 19.42 15.48 -5.36
C LYS A 398 20.41 16.27 -4.50
N ARG A 399 21.71 15.98 -4.64
CA ARG A 399 22.80 16.67 -3.90
C ARG A 399 22.75 18.19 -4.00
N ALA A 400 22.25 18.72 -5.11
CA ALA A 400 22.17 20.15 -5.38
C ALA A 400 21.03 20.89 -4.63
N ASN A 401 20.10 20.18 -3.96
CA ASN A 401 18.93 20.81 -3.33
C ASN A 401 18.74 20.37 -1.87
N ALA A 402 19.70 20.75 -1.02
CA ALA A 402 19.69 20.42 0.41
C ALA A 402 18.47 20.98 1.17
N GLU A 403 17.85 22.05 0.68
CA GLU A 403 16.63 22.62 1.26
C GLU A 403 15.43 21.69 1.03
N MET A 404 15.20 21.25 -0.21
CA MET A 404 14.11 20.31 -0.54
C MET A 404 14.20 19.04 0.31
N LYS A 405 15.41 18.52 0.55
CA LYS A 405 15.61 17.33 1.38
C LYS A 405 14.98 17.44 2.77
N LYS A 406 15.05 18.63 3.37
CA LYS A 406 14.61 18.87 4.75
C LYS A 406 13.16 19.30 4.86
N LYS A 407 12.60 19.81 3.76
CA LYS A 407 11.32 20.52 3.77
C LYS A 407 10.28 19.96 2.80
N TYR A 408 10.63 19.04 1.91
CA TYR A 408 9.60 18.47 1.03
C TYR A 408 8.66 17.55 1.86
N PRO A 409 7.33 17.78 1.85
CA PRO A 409 6.37 17.08 2.71
C PRO A 409 5.99 15.69 2.18
N TRP A 410 6.98 14.86 1.81
CA TRP A 410 6.74 13.61 1.09
C TRP A 410 5.81 12.63 1.84
N LYS A 411 5.89 12.58 3.16
CA LYS A 411 5.03 11.71 3.99
C LYS A 411 3.55 12.06 3.83
N TRP A 412 3.23 13.35 3.75
CA TRP A 412 1.85 13.82 3.63
C TRP A 412 1.29 13.57 2.23
N ILE A 413 2.07 13.84 1.17
CA ILE A 413 1.59 13.59 -0.20
C ILE A 413 1.49 12.08 -0.51
N ASN A 414 2.41 11.26 0.00
CA ASN A 414 2.26 9.80 -0.07
C ASN A 414 0.99 9.36 0.67
N GLN A 415 0.71 9.94 1.83
CA GLN A 415 -0.47 9.62 2.62
C GLN A 415 -1.78 9.94 1.88
N LEU A 416 -1.82 11.02 1.10
CA LEU A 416 -2.95 11.33 0.22
C LEU A 416 -3.20 10.17 -0.76
N ASN A 417 -2.19 9.74 -1.52
CA ASN A 417 -2.36 8.61 -2.46
C ASN A 417 -2.71 7.32 -1.71
N ASN A 418 -2.08 7.07 -0.57
CA ASN A 418 -2.30 5.86 0.23
C ASN A 418 -3.75 5.75 0.75
N PHE A 419 -4.38 6.87 1.12
CA PHE A 419 -5.78 6.89 1.57
C PHE A 419 -6.74 6.39 0.49
N PHE A 420 -6.61 6.92 -0.74
CA PHE A 420 -7.42 6.47 -1.86
C PHE A 420 -7.10 5.02 -2.23
N TYR A 421 -5.81 4.66 -2.32
CA TYR A 421 -5.38 3.29 -2.54
C TYR A 421 -6.06 2.31 -1.56
N ALA A 422 -5.93 2.54 -0.25
CA ALA A 422 -6.44 1.65 0.80
C ALA A 422 -7.97 1.48 0.73
N GLY A 423 -8.69 2.59 0.52
CA GLY A 423 -10.14 2.54 0.35
C GLY A 423 -10.57 1.78 -0.90
N LEU A 424 -9.89 2.00 -2.03
CA LEU A 424 -10.23 1.38 -3.31
C LEU A 424 -9.90 -0.11 -3.33
N VAL A 425 -8.78 -0.57 -2.76
CA VAL A 425 -8.46 -2.02 -2.68
C VAL A 425 -9.42 -2.78 -1.75
N TRP A 426 -10.02 -2.10 -0.78
CA TRP A 426 -11.13 -2.64 -0.01
C TRP A 426 -12.41 -2.69 -0.84
N GLY A 427 -12.65 -1.68 -1.69
CA GLY A 427 -13.89 -1.55 -2.47
C GLY A 427 -14.86 -0.53 -1.91
N ARG A 428 -14.34 0.48 -1.19
CA ARG A 428 -15.12 1.67 -0.85
C ARG A 428 -15.50 2.42 -2.11
N ASP A 429 -16.65 3.08 -2.08
CA ASP A 429 -17.07 3.94 -3.17
C ASP A 429 -16.11 5.13 -3.33
N TYR A 430 -15.78 5.46 -4.58
CA TYR A 430 -14.82 6.52 -4.89
C TYR A 430 -15.35 7.90 -4.51
N ASN A 431 -16.64 8.17 -4.72
CA ASN A 431 -17.21 9.45 -4.34
C ASN A 431 -17.27 9.58 -2.82
N GLU A 432 -17.58 8.50 -2.08
CA GLU A 432 -17.46 8.51 -0.61
C GLU A 432 -16.05 8.84 -0.13
N LEU A 433 -15.01 8.31 -0.79
CA LEU A 433 -13.61 8.64 -0.48
C LEU A 433 -13.30 10.11 -0.76
N LEU A 434 -13.74 10.65 -1.90
CA LEU A 434 -13.61 12.07 -2.22
C LEU A 434 -14.34 12.95 -1.21
N GLU A 435 -15.56 12.57 -0.81
CA GLU A 435 -16.35 13.28 0.18
C GLU A 435 -15.65 13.30 1.54
N GLN A 436 -15.16 12.15 1.99
CA GLN A 436 -14.47 12.03 3.28
C GLN A 436 -13.12 12.74 3.28
N PHE A 437 -12.28 12.54 2.26
CA PHE A 437 -10.96 13.19 2.20
C PHE A 437 -11.10 14.70 2.16
N PHE A 438 -11.96 15.22 1.28
CA PHE A 438 -12.04 16.67 1.11
C PHE A 438 -12.86 17.38 2.21
N ALA A 439 -13.63 16.64 3.03
CA ALA A 439 -14.32 17.22 4.19
C ALA A 439 -13.35 17.87 5.20
N ILE A 440 -12.13 17.37 5.32
CA ILE A 440 -11.13 17.89 6.27
C ILE A 440 -10.66 19.33 5.94
N PHE A 441 -10.97 19.84 4.75
CA PHE A 441 -10.63 21.20 4.32
C PHE A 441 -11.76 22.22 4.59
N GLY A 442 -12.88 21.79 5.19
CA GLY A 442 -13.99 22.66 5.57
C GLY A 442 -14.57 23.42 4.36
N GLU A 443 -14.64 24.74 4.45
CA GLU A 443 -15.22 25.61 3.41
C GLU A 443 -14.47 25.54 2.07
N ASN A 444 -13.17 25.18 2.07
CA ASN A 444 -12.35 25.09 0.86
C ASN A 444 -12.47 23.74 0.13
N LYS A 445 -13.31 22.82 0.65
CA LYS A 445 -13.47 21.45 0.14
C LYS A 445 -13.63 21.37 -1.38
N ASP A 446 -14.61 22.08 -1.94
CA ASP A 446 -14.95 21.97 -3.36
C ASP A 446 -13.87 22.59 -4.26
N GLN A 447 -13.29 23.70 -3.80
CA GLN A 447 -12.16 24.36 -4.49
C GLN A 447 -10.95 23.42 -4.55
N TYR A 448 -10.50 22.89 -3.40
CA TYR A 448 -9.33 22.02 -3.36
C TYR A 448 -9.55 20.68 -4.05
N ARG A 449 -10.78 20.14 -4.01
CA ARG A 449 -11.13 18.98 -4.83
C ARG A 449 -10.90 19.25 -6.31
N SER A 450 -11.45 20.36 -6.81
CA SER A 450 -11.28 20.75 -8.21
C SER A 450 -9.80 20.91 -8.58
N ILE A 451 -9.03 21.61 -7.75
CA ILE A 451 -7.61 21.85 -7.98
C ILE A 451 -6.81 20.53 -8.01
N VAL A 452 -7.02 19.64 -7.04
CA VAL A 452 -6.28 18.39 -6.94
C VAL A 452 -6.58 17.46 -8.13
N LEU A 453 -7.84 17.35 -8.54
CA LEU A 453 -8.23 16.51 -9.68
C LEU A 453 -7.68 17.04 -11.01
N GLU A 454 -7.65 18.35 -11.19
CA GLU A 454 -7.04 18.94 -12.39
C GLU A 454 -5.50 18.85 -12.36
N LEU A 455 -4.91 19.01 -11.18
CA LEU A 455 -3.47 18.82 -10.99
C LEU A 455 -3.04 17.37 -11.29
N GLU A 456 -3.84 16.37 -10.94
CA GLU A 456 -3.62 14.98 -11.36
C GLU A 456 -3.53 14.86 -12.88
N ASN A 457 -4.52 15.41 -13.61
CA ASN A 457 -4.58 15.36 -15.07
C ASN A 457 -3.35 15.96 -15.74
N ILE A 458 -2.83 17.06 -15.20
CA ILE A 458 -1.67 17.75 -15.75
C ILE A 458 -0.38 17.03 -15.33
N VAL A 459 -0.15 16.88 -14.03
CA VAL A 459 1.14 16.42 -13.49
C VAL A 459 1.40 14.97 -13.88
N ALA A 460 0.40 14.07 -13.82
CA ALA A 460 0.62 12.65 -14.12
C ALA A 460 1.20 12.39 -15.53
N LYS A 461 1.01 13.32 -16.50
CA LYS A 461 1.62 13.25 -17.84
C LYS A 461 3.15 13.16 -17.81
N HIS A 462 3.81 13.61 -16.74
CA HIS A 462 5.27 13.51 -16.60
C HIS A 462 5.75 12.05 -16.56
N SER A 463 4.90 11.11 -16.12
CA SER A 463 5.29 9.71 -15.95
C SER A 463 5.55 8.99 -17.28
N LYS A 464 5.04 9.48 -18.41
CA LYS A 464 5.30 8.90 -19.74
C LYS A 464 6.79 8.91 -20.14
N TRP A 465 7.60 9.79 -19.54
CA TRP A 465 9.05 9.86 -19.79
C TRP A 465 9.86 8.96 -18.84
N ASN A 466 9.19 8.13 -18.03
CA ASN A 466 9.88 7.13 -17.21
C ASN A 466 10.36 5.93 -18.04
N VAL A 467 9.72 5.63 -19.18
CA VAL A 467 10.07 4.52 -20.09
C VAL A 467 11.05 4.99 -21.20
N PRO A 468 12.06 4.21 -21.62
CA PRO A 468 12.49 2.93 -21.07
C PRO A 468 13.30 3.12 -19.77
N LEU A 469 14.41 3.88 -19.69
CA LEU A 469 15.24 4.00 -18.46
C LEU A 469 15.42 5.46 -18.10
N PHE A 470 14.31 6.17 -17.85
CA PHE A 470 14.41 7.58 -17.52
C PHE A 470 15.29 8.39 -18.50
N PRO A 471 15.27 8.12 -19.83
CA PRO A 471 16.25 8.71 -20.76
C PRO A 471 16.19 10.24 -20.76
N ALA A 472 15.06 10.78 -20.33
CA ALA A 472 14.77 12.19 -20.16
C ALA A 472 13.72 12.40 -19.06
N ARG A 473 13.96 11.91 -17.82
CA ARG A 473 13.07 12.25 -16.70
C ARG A 473 12.87 13.75 -16.65
N VAL A 474 11.62 14.17 -16.54
CA VAL A 474 11.26 15.60 -16.49
C VAL A 474 12.04 16.34 -15.40
N VAL A 475 12.30 15.69 -14.26
CA VAL A 475 13.06 16.27 -13.15
C VAL A 475 14.57 16.18 -13.28
N ASP A 476 15.12 15.43 -14.25
CA ASP A 476 16.56 15.17 -14.44
C ASP A 476 17.08 15.70 -15.79
N PRO A 477 16.91 17.01 -16.11
CA PRO A 477 17.43 17.56 -17.36
C PRO A 477 18.94 17.30 -17.51
N GLU A 478 19.70 17.31 -16.41
CA GLU A 478 21.14 17.08 -16.41
C GLU A 478 21.54 15.69 -16.93
N LYS A 479 20.73 14.67 -16.65
CA LYS A 479 21.00 13.28 -17.05
C LYS A 479 20.52 12.96 -18.46
N ALA A 480 19.62 13.78 -19.00
CA ALA A 480 19.05 13.55 -20.31
C ALA A 480 20.07 13.77 -21.44
N GLN A 481 20.18 12.82 -22.37
CA GLN A 481 20.94 13.02 -23.61
C GLN A 481 20.05 13.75 -24.62
N LEU A 482 20.51 14.88 -25.18
CA LEU A 482 19.81 15.83 -26.09
C LEU A 482 18.46 15.29 -26.62
N PRO A 483 17.36 15.41 -25.87
CA PRO A 483 16.18 14.63 -26.19
C PRO A 483 15.29 15.36 -27.18
N ASN A 484 14.81 14.62 -28.18
CA ASN A 484 13.74 15.01 -29.12
C ASN A 484 12.43 15.44 -28.41
N SER A 485 12.35 15.31 -27.08
CA SER A 485 11.19 15.65 -26.26
C SER A 485 11.35 16.91 -25.41
N SER A 486 12.48 17.63 -25.48
CA SER A 486 12.74 18.79 -24.61
C SER A 486 11.64 19.86 -24.69
N GLU A 487 11.17 20.17 -25.90
CA GLU A 487 10.06 21.11 -26.11
C GLU A 487 8.76 20.64 -25.45
N ALA A 488 8.38 19.37 -25.65
CA ALA A 488 7.19 18.80 -25.03
C ALA A 488 7.26 18.75 -23.49
N ILE A 489 8.46 18.60 -22.93
CA ILE A 489 8.69 18.67 -21.49
C ILE A 489 8.52 20.10 -20.99
N ILE A 490 9.09 21.09 -21.69
CA ILE A 490 8.93 22.52 -21.34
C ILE A 490 7.46 22.94 -21.39
N ILE A 491 6.72 22.53 -22.42
CA ILE A 491 5.28 22.80 -22.55
C ILE A 491 4.51 22.22 -21.35
N LEU A 492 4.81 20.99 -20.93
CA LEU A 492 4.17 20.42 -19.73
C LEU A 492 4.50 21.25 -18.48
N LEU A 493 5.77 21.66 -18.32
CA LEU A 493 6.18 22.43 -17.15
C LEU A 493 5.53 23.82 -17.14
N GLU A 494 5.30 24.43 -18.30
CA GLU A 494 4.50 25.63 -18.47
C GLU A 494 3.04 25.41 -18.08
N GLU A 495 2.41 24.34 -18.56
CA GLU A 495 1.03 23.97 -18.21
C GLU A 495 0.86 23.84 -16.68
N ILE A 496 1.80 23.18 -15.98
CA ILE A 496 1.80 23.07 -14.51
C ILE A 496 1.91 24.44 -13.85
N LEU A 497 2.85 25.28 -14.30
CA LEU A 497 3.10 26.59 -13.71
C LEU A 497 1.90 27.53 -13.93
N ASP A 498 1.35 27.58 -15.13
CA ASP A 498 0.20 28.42 -15.48
C ASP A 498 -1.04 28.00 -14.70
N PHE A 499 -1.29 26.69 -14.58
CA PHE A 499 -2.37 26.16 -13.76
C PHE A 499 -2.22 26.60 -12.30
N LEU A 500 -1.06 26.36 -11.67
CA LEU A 500 -0.84 26.71 -10.25
C LEU A 500 -0.76 28.23 -10.00
N ASN A 501 -0.34 29.03 -10.99
CA ASN A 501 -0.36 30.49 -10.91
C ASN A 501 -1.78 31.05 -10.98
N SER A 502 -2.69 30.37 -11.67
CA SER A 502 -4.09 30.81 -11.80
C SER A 502 -4.96 30.43 -10.58
N GLN A 503 -4.46 29.59 -9.68
CA GLN A 503 -5.19 29.25 -8.45
C GLN A 503 -5.01 30.33 -7.38
N GLU A 504 -6.11 30.73 -6.72
CA GLU A 504 -6.11 31.62 -5.55
C GLU A 504 -5.62 30.89 -4.28
N ALA A 505 -4.41 30.31 -4.33
CA ALA A 505 -3.80 29.54 -3.26
C ALA A 505 -2.64 30.32 -2.61
N ASN A 506 -2.95 31.14 -1.61
CA ASN A 506 -1.94 31.93 -0.90
C ASN A 506 -1.34 31.12 0.26
N LEU A 507 -0.06 30.76 0.14
CA LEU A 507 0.71 30.14 1.21
C LEU A 507 1.45 31.21 2.02
N ASP A 508 1.22 31.23 3.33
CA ASP A 508 2.03 32.00 4.26
C ASP A 508 3.49 31.53 4.21
N GLN A 509 4.40 32.45 3.88
CA GLN A 509 5.81 32.15 3.75
C GLN A 509 6.46 31.79 5.09
N GLU A 510 5.88 32.21 6.23
CA GLU A 510 6.38 31.83 7.56
C GLU A 510 6.23 30.31 7.79
N LEU A 511 5.17 29.70 7.25
CA LEU A 511 4.96 28.25 7.34
C LEU A 511 6.07 27.46 6.64
N LEU A 512 6.59 27.95 5.51
CA LEU A 512 7.73 27.33 4.80
C LEU A 512 9.04 27.40 5.58
N ALA A 513 9.18 28.34 6.51
CA ALA A 513 10.33 28.43 7.39
C ALA A 513 10.25 27.41 8.54
N LEU A 514 9.03 27.13 9.03
CA LEU A 514 8.75 26.20 10.13
C LEU A 514 8.67 24.74 9.67
N GLN A 515 8.31 24.52 8.41
CA GLN A 515 8.04 23.18 7.92
C GLN A 515 9.33 22.37 7.74
N THR A 516 9.23 21.10 8.12
CA THR A 516 10.24 20.05 7.96
C THR A 516 9.58 18.75 7.50
N THR A 517 10.39 17.79 7.07
CA THR A 517 9.91 16.46 6.66
C THR A 517 9.17 15.70 7.77
N ASP A 518 9.46 15.96 9.04
CA ASP A 518 8.97 15.14 10.16
C ASP A 518 7.92 15.82 11.04
N ASN A 519 7.66 17.11 10.84
CA ASN A 519 6.64 17.87 11.60
C ASN A 519 5.37 18.17 10.80
N TYR A 520 5.08 17.40 9.74
CA TYR A 520 3.87 17.57 8.92
C TYR A 520 2.56 17.52 9.74
N HIS A 521 2.58 16.86 10.89
CA HIS A 521 1.48 16.82 11.86
C HIS A 521 1.23 18.13 12.60
N ALA A 522 2.17 19.06 12.57
CA ALA A 522 2.05 20.38 13.21
C ALA A 522 1.28 21.39 12.35
N PHE A 523 0.90 20.99 11.14
CA PHE A 523 0.18 21.80 10.16
C PHE A 523 -1.20 21.20 9.92
N SER A 524 -2.18 22.06 9.68
CA SER A 524 -3.50 21.66 9.19
C SER A 524 -3.40 21.07 7.78
N SER A 525 -4.42 20.30 7.38
CA SER A 525 -4.53 19.77 6.02
C SER A 525 -4.52 20.87 4.96
N ASN A 526 -5.15 22.02 5.23
CA ASN A 526 -5.12 23.20 4.37
C ASN A 526 -3.67 23.66 4.12
N GLU A 527 -2.91 23.88 5.20
CA GLU A 527 -1.52 24.34 5.12
C GLU A 527 -0.64 23.32 4.38
N MET A 528 -0.79 22.03 4.66
CA MET A 528 -0.01 20.99 4.00
C MET A 528 -0.29 20.89 2.50
N LEU A 529 -1.54 21.06 2.07
CA LEU A 529 -1.89 21.09 0.65
C LEU A 529 -1.27 22.31 -0.05
N LEU A 530 -1.32 23.48 0.60
CA LEU A 530 -0.69 24.70 0.07
C LEU A 530 0.84 24.58 -0.01
N ILE A 531 1.48 23.98 1.01
CA ILE A 531 2.92 23.67 1.00
C ILE A 531 3.25 22.72 -0.16
N TYR A 532 2.43 21.69 -0.40
CA TYR A 532 2.59 20.80 -1.53
C TYR A 532 2.49 21.55 -2.88
N PHE A 533 1.47 22.41 -3.09
CA PHE A 533 1.36 23.22 -4.30
C PHE A 533 2.57 24.13 -4.51
N HIS A 534 3.08 24.75 -3.44
CA HIS A 534 4.31 25.53 -3.50
C HIS A 534 5.49 24.71 -4.03
N TYR A 535 5.67 23.49 -3.53
CA TYR A 535 6.78 22.64 -3.96
C TYR A 535 6.63 22.12 -5.39
N VAL A 536 5.43 21.73 -5.82
CA VAL A 536 5.19 21.36 -7.23
C VAL A 536 5.56 22.52 -8.15
N LYS A 537 5.12 23.74 -7.81
CA LYS A 537 5.45 24.97 -8.55
C LYS A 537 6.96 25.24 -8.56
N LYS A 538 7.63 25.16 -7.41
CA LYS A 538 9.09 25.37 -7.27
C LYS A 538 9.86 24.37 -8.13
N VAL A 539 9.50 23.09 -8.07
CA VAL A 539 10.13 22.02 -8.84
C VAL A 539 9.90 22.23 -10.34
N ALA A 540 8.67 22.53 -10.76
CA ALA A 540 8.36 22.78 -12.17
C ALA A 540 9.19 23.95 -12.74
N HIS A 541 9.35 25.03 -11.96
CA HIS A 541 10.18 26.17 -12.34
C HIS A 541 11.65 25.79 -12.51
N LEU A 542 12.24 25.08 -11.55
CA LEU A 542 13.63 24.63 -11.59
C LEU A 542 13.89 23.68 -12.77
N CYS A 543 12.98 22.73 -13.01
CA CYS A 543 13.10 21.79 -14.12
C CYS A 543 13.03 22.54 -15.46
N LYS A 544 12.10 23.51 -15.59
CA LYS A 544 11.94 24.30 -16.82
C LYS A 544 13.22 25.07 -17.16
N GLN A 545 13.84 25.70 -16.16
CA GLN A 545 15.13 26.36 -16.32
C GLN A 545 16.22 25.40 -16.80
N GLY A 546 16.33 24.21 -16.17
CA GLY A 546 17.31 23.20 -16.55
C GLY A 546 17.12 22.69 -17.99
N TRP A 547 15.88 22.52 -18.44
CA TRP A 547 15.56 22.12 -19.81
C TRP A 547 15.84 23.23 -20.84
N ASN A 548 15.54 24.50 -20.51
CA ASN A 548 15.89 25.63 -21.38
C ASN A 548 17.39 25.77 -21.60
N LEU A 549 18.21 25.49 -20.58
CA LEU A 549 19.67 25.50 -20.69
C LEU A 549 20.23 24.34 -21.52
N LYS A 550 19.44 23.31 -21.82
CA LYS A 550 19.84 22.20 -22.70
C LYS A 550 19.49 22.43 -24.17
N ILE A 551 18.55 23.32 -24.46
CA ILE A 551 18.12 23.66 -25.83
C ILE A 551 18.98 24.80 -26.41
N ASN A 552 19.35 25.77 -25.56
CA ASN A 552 20.29 26.84 -25.91
C ASN A 552 21.73 26.36 -25.80
#